data_AF-A0A163ZAZ8-F1
#
_entry.id   AF-A0A163ZAZ8-F1
#
_cell.length_a   1.000
_cell.length_b   1.000
_cell.length_c   1.000
_cell.angle_alpha   90.00
_cell.angle_beta   90.00
_cell.angle_gamma   90.00
#
_symmetry.space_group_name_H-M   'P 1'
#
loop_
_entity.id
_entity.type
_entity.pdbx_description
1 polymer ?
#
loop_
_entity_poly.entity_id
_entity_poly.type
_entity_poly.pdbx_seq_one_letter_code
_entity_poly.pdbx_strand_id
1 'polypeptide(L)'
;MNEEDIQQFQNVIKIYVLSDEQLNEEDADIFREFAMDLVDGKDFCALILDFHVNGELFENLPLDLKVEDYQKILHAVNSEYDISYVNLDHWFYLSQD
;
A
#
# COMPACT_ATOMS: atom_id res chain seq x y z
N MET A 1 -8.96 18.11 5.85
CA MET A 1 -8.20 18.39 4.62
C MET A 1 -9.24 18.54 3.52
N ASN A 2 -9.43 19.76 3.03
CA ASN A 2 -10.37 20.04 1.95
C ASN A 2 -9.68 19.79 0.59
N GLU A 3 -10.46 19.65 -0.49
CA GLU A 3 -9.93 19.45 -1.86
C GLU A 3 -8.96 20.57 -2.29
N GLU A 4 -9.11 21.78 -1.74
CA GLU A 4 -8.22 22.92 -1.98
C GLU A 4 -6.83 22.75 -1.31
N ASP A 5 -6.74 22.03 -0.19
CA ASP A 5 -5.45 21.77 0.48
C ASP A 5 -4.60 20.79 -0.34
N ILE A 6 -5.25 19.87 -1.06
CA ILE A 6 -4.60 18.85 -1.90
C ILE A 6 -3.94 19.48 -3.14
N GLN A 7 -4.46 20.60 -3.65
CA GLN A 7 -3.91 21.27 -4.85
C GLN A 7 -2.52 21.89 -4.65
N GLN A 8 -2.05 22.07 -3.40
CA GLN A 8 -0.68 22.51 -3.14
C GLN A 8 0.33 21.36 -3.20
N PHE A 9 -0.10 20.11 -3.10
CA PHE A 9 0.79 18.94 -3.14
C PHE A 9 0.94 18.45 -4.58
N GLN A 10 2.17 18.48 -5.09
CA GLN A 10 2.49 17.98 -6.44
C GLN A 10 2.58 16.46 -6.47
N ASN A 11 2.85 15.84 -5.31
CA ASN A 11 3.02 14.41 -5.17
C ASN A 11 2.19 13.88 -4.00
N VAL A 12 1.51 12.77 -4.20
CA VAL A 12 0.78 12.06 -3.13
C VAL A 12 1.28 10.62 -3.09
N ILE A 13 1.77 10.19 -1.94
CA ILE A 13 2.11 8.80 -1.67
C ILE A 13 0.97 8.20 -0.85
N LYS A 14 0.38 7.11 -1.35
CA LYS A 14 -0.65 6.36 -0.63
C LYS A 14 -0.08 5.00 -0.23
N ILE A 15 -0.20 4.67 1.05
CA ILE A 15 0.24 3.39 1.61
C ILE A 15 -0.97 2.74 2.26
N TYR A 16 -1.30 1.54 1.80
CA TYR A 16 -2.33 0.69 2.39
C TYR A 16 -1.65 -0.44 3.14
N VAL A 17 -1.92 -0.55 4.44
CA VAL A 17 -1.44 -1.65 5.28
C VAL A 17 -2.60 -2.60 5.51
N LEU A 18 -2.48 -3.84 5.05
CA LEU A 18 -3.49 -4.88 5.20
C LEU A 18 -2.98 -5.95 6.14
N SER A 19 -3.76 -6.27 7.17
CA SER A 19 -3.47 -7.29 8.17
C SER A 19 -4.66 -8.22 8.40
N ASP A 20 -4.42 -9.38 8.99
CA ASP A 20 -5.45 -10.35 9.38
C ASP A 20 -6.23 -9.89 10.63
N GLU A 21 -5.54 -9.19 11.54
CA GLU A 21 -6.12 -8.55 12.72
C GLU A 21 -5.78 -7.07 12.81
N GLN A 22 -6.47 -6.34 13.70
CA GLN A 22 -6.18 -4.92 13.92
C GLN A 22 -4.80 -4.76 14.57
N LEU A 23 -3.93 -3.96 13.96
CA LEU A 23 -2.64 -3.63 14.53
C LEU A 23 -2.81 -2.91 15.87
N ASN A 24 -1.93 -3.23 16.81
CA ASN A 24 -1.78 -2.45 18.03
C ASN A 24 -1.13 -1.08 17.71
N GLU A 25 -1.14 -0.19 18.69
CA GLU A 25 -0.66 1.19 18.52
C GLU A 25 0.84 1.24 18.21
N GLU A 26 1.65 0.41 18.85
CA GLU A 26 3.11 0.34 18.66
C GLU A 26 3.46 -0.11 17.23
N ASP A 27 2.83 -1.17 16.73
CA ASP A 27 3.03 -1.66 15.37
C ASP A 27 2.54 -0.64 14.34
N ALA A 28 1.39 0.00 14.58
CA ALA A 28 0.87 1.05 13.71
C ALA A 28 1.81 2.26 13.65
N ASP A 29 2.45 2.62 14.77
CA ASP A 29 3.43 3.71 14.83
C ASP A 29 4.68 3.41 14.02
N ILE A 30 5.17 2.17 14.00
CA ILE A 30 6.28 1.76 13.13
C ILE A 30 5.97 2.03 11.65
N PHE A 31 4.76 1.70 11.19
CA PHE A 31 4.35 2.00 9.81
C PHE A 31 4.19 3.49 9.55
N ARG A 32 3.72 4.26 10.54
CA ARG A 32 3.63 5.72 10.44
C ARG A 32 5.00 6.36 10.29
N GLU A 33 5.96 5.98 11.14
CA GLU A 33 7.34 6.48 11.06
C GLU A 33 7.96 6.17 9.70
N PHE A 34 7.89 4.90 9.26
CA PHE A 34 8.37 4.50 7.94
C PHE A 34 7.75 5.34 6.80
N ALA A 35 6.43 5.55 6.87
CA ALA A 35 5.72 6.31 5.85
C ALA A 35 6.08 7.81 5.88
N MET A 36 6.30 8.38 7.06
CA MET A 36 6.76 9.76 7.22
C MET A 36 8.15 9.95 6.65
N ASP A 37 9.07 9.01 6.87
CA ASP A 37 10.42 9.06 6.33
C ASP A 37 10.45 9.08 4.79
N LEU A 38 9.44 8.50 4.13
CA LEU A 38 9.34 8.53 2.66
C LEU A 38 9.01 9.92 2.10
N VAL A 39 8.33 10.76 2.89
CA VAL A 39 7.96 12.12 2.51
C VAL A 39 8.80 13.18 3.22
N ASP A 40 9.62 12.78 4.20
CA ASP A 40 10.50 13.69 4.91
C ASP A 40 11.50 14.36 3.95
N GLY A 41 11.64 15.67 4.10
CA GLY A 41 12.45 16.51 3.21
C GLY A 41 11.94 16.65 1.77
N LYS A 42 10.76 16.12 1.41
CA LYS A 42 10.15 16.33 0.08
C LYS A 42 9.09 17.42 0.14
N ASP A 43 9.42 18.59 -0.37
CA ASP A 43 8.47 19.69 -0.50
C ASP A 43 7.24 19.26 -1.32
N PHE A 44 6.06 19.74 -0.91
CA PHE A 44 4.79 19.50 -1.62
C PHE A 44 4.45 18.01 -1.83
N CYS A 45 4.89 17.14 -0.92
CA CYS A 45 4.50 15.73 -0.90
C CYS A 45 3.55 15.43 0.27
N ALA A 46 2.39 14.86 -0.04
CA ALA A 46 1.44 14.39 0.97
C ALA A 46 1.51 12.87 1.12
N LEU A 47 1.31 12.40 2.34
CA LEU A 47 1.19 10.99 2.68
C LEU A 47 -0.26 10.68 3.08
N ILE A 48 -0.80 9.59 2.55
CA ILE A 48 -2.03 8.95 3.04
C ILE A 48 -1.66 7.54 3.48
N LEU A 49 -1.95 7.22 4.74
CA LEU A 49 -1.69 5.91 5.33
C LEU A 49 -3.01 5.36 5.89
N ASP A 50 -3.46 4.25 5.32
CA ASP A 50 -4.71 3.59 5.69
C ASP A 50 -4.45 2.16 6.14
N PHE A 51 -5.10 1.76 7.23
CA PHE A 51 -5.00 0.41 7.80
C PHE A 51 -6.30 -0.35 7.54
N HIS A 52 -6.16 -1.57 7.02
CA HIS A 52 -7.25 -2.45 6.65
C HIS A 52 -7.09 -3.80 7.35
N VAL A 53 -8.21 -4.40 7.73
CA VAL A 53 -8.25 -5.73 8.35
C VAL A 53 -9.07 -6.66 7.46
N ASN A 54 -8.48 -7.79 7.07
CA ASN A 54 -9.17 -8.83 6.30
C ASN A 54 -8.58 -10.22 6.59
N GLY A 55 -8.98 -10.82 7.71
CA GLY A 55 -8.53 -12.17 8.09
C GLY A 55 -8.88 -13.26 7.07
N GLU A 56 -10.07 -13.20 6.46
CA GLU A 56 -10.51 -14.19 5.46
C GLU A 56 -9.58 -14.22 4.24
N LEU A 57 -9.03 -13.08 3.84
CA LEU A 57 -8.07 -13.04 2.74
C LEU A 57 -6.82 -13.86 3.07
N PHE A 58 -6.24 -13.67 4.26
CA PHE A 58 -5.01 -14.38 4.66
C PHE A 58 -5.21 -15.88 4.85
N GLU A 59 -6.40 -16.33 5.27
CA GLU A 59 -6.72 -17.76 5.36
C GLU A 59 -6.82 -18.43 3.98
N ASN A 60 -7.20 -17.68 2.94
CA ASN A 60 -7.49 -18.20 1.61
C ASN A 60 -6.40 -17.90 0.57
N LEU A 61 -5.33 -17.19 0.94
CA LEU A 61 -4.21 -16.92 0.03
C LEU A 61 -3.34 -18.17 -0.16
N PRO A 62 -3.00 -18.54 -1.41
CA PRO A 62 -2.08 -19.63 -1.68
C PRO A 62 -0.65 -19.27 -1.25
N LEU A 63 0.17 -20.28 -0.96
CA LEU A 63 1.60 -20.09 -0.65
C LEU A 63 2.37 -19.48 -1.83
N ASP A 64 2.04 -19.89 -3.05
CA ASP A 64 2.62 -19.37 -4.28
C ASP A 64 1.64 -18.36 -4.91
N LEU A 65 1.83 -17.08 -4.59
CA LEU A 65 0.99 -15.99 -5.07
C LEU A 65 1.14 -15.79 -6.59
N LYS A 66 0.00 -15.58 -7.26
CA LYS A 66 -0.05 -15.16 -8.66
C LYS A 66 -0.59 -13.73 -8.79
N VAL A 67 -0.50 -13.17 -10.00
CA VAL A 67 -1.04 -11.83 -10.31
C VAL A 67 -2.50 -11.70 -9.84
N GLU A 68 -3.31 -12.74 -10.03
CA GLU A 68 -4.72 -12.70 -9.62
C GLU A 68 -4.91 -12.61 -8.11
N ASP A 69 -3.97 -13.12 -7.31
CA ASP A 69 -4.01 -13.05 -5.85
C ASP A 69 -3.64 -11.65 -5.36
N TYR A 70 -2.65 -11.01 -5.99
CA TYR A 70 -2.35 -9.59 -5.76
C TYR A 70 -3.53 -8.68 -6.13
N GLN A 71 -4.32 -9.04 -7.14
CA GLN A 71 -5.52 -8.28 -7.50
C GLN A 71 -6.59 -8.38 -6.40
N LYS A 72 -6.73 -9.54 -5.75
CA LYS A 72 -7.60 -9.70 -4.57
C LYS A 72 -7.14 -8.84 -3.40
N ILE A 73 -5.83 -8.75 -3.16
CA ILE A 73 -5.24 -7.88 -2.12
C ILE A 73 -5.59 -6.42 -2.41
N LEU A 74 -5.46 -5.97 -3.66
CA LEU A 74 -5.83 -4.61 -4.07
C LEU A 74 -7.32 -4.32 -3.87
N HIS A 75 -8.19 -5.28 -4.20
CA HIS A 75 -9.62 -5.13 -3.94
C HIS A 75 -9.96 -5.09 -2.45
N ALA A 76 -9.23 -5.82 -1.61
CA ALA A 76 -9.44 -5.81 -0.15
C ALA A 76 -9.20 -4.42 0.47
N VAL A 77 -8.37 -3.58 -0.16
CA VAL A 77 -8.12 -2.19 0.27
C VAL A 77 -8.93 -1.17 -0.57
N ASN A 78 -9.93 -1.63 -1.32
CA ASN A 78 -10.74 -0.81 -2.24
C ASN A 78 -9.92 -0.06 -3.31
N SER A 79 -8.79 -0.62 -3.73
CA SER A 79 -8.03 -0.07 -4.85
C SER A 79 -8.74 -0.35 -6.17
N GLU A 80 -8.84 0.67 -7.01
CA GLU A 80 -9.32 0.57 -8.40
C GLU A 80 -8.22 0.16 -9.38
N TYR A 81 -6.99 -0.07 -8.89
CA TYR A 81 -5.86 -0.40 -9.73
C TYR A 81 -5.98 -1.84 -10.28
N ASP A 82 -5.82 -1.97 -11.60
CA ASP A 82 -5.87 -3.25 -12.32
C ASP A 82 -4.43 -3.68 -12.69
N ILE A 83 -3.93 -4.72 -12.01
CA ILE A 83 -2.59 -5.26 -12.23
C ILE A 83 -2.51 -6.35 -13.29
N SER A 84 -3.62 -6.69 -13.96
CA SER A 84 -3.62 -7.72 -15.00
C SER A 84 -2.66 -7.42 -16.16
N TYR A 85 -2.29 -6.15 -16.34
CA TYR A 85 -1.32 -5.70 -17.35
C TYR A 85 0.14 -5.77 -16.88
N VAL A 86 0.39 -6.06 -15.61
CA VAL A 86 1.74 -6.11 -15.02
C VAL A 86 2.36 -7.47 -15.31
N ASN A 87 3.38 -7.48 -16.17
CA ASN A 87 4.19 -8.67 -16.39
C ASN A 87 5.23 -8.81 -15.27
N LEU A 88 4.93 -9.62 -14.25
CA LEU A 88 5.80 -9.86 -13.10
C LEU A 88 7.16 -10.47 -13.47
N ASP A 89 7.29 -11.14 -14.62
CA ASP A 89 8.57 -11.71 -15.08
C ASP A 89 9.62 -10.62 -15.33
N HIS A 90 9.19 -9.40 -15.67
CA HIS A 90 10.10 -8.27 -15.85
C HIS A 90 10.53 -7.61 -14.53
N TRP A 91 9.80 -7.85 -13.44
CA TRP A 91 10.06 -7.20 -12.15
C TRP A 91 11.06 -7.99 -11.30
N PHE A 92 11.17 -9.31 -11.50
CA PHE A 92 12.19 -10.15 -10.86
C PHE A 92 13.62 -9.65 -11.08
N TYR A 93 13.88 -8.96 -12.20
CA TYR A 93 15.20 -8.43 -12.53
C TYR A 93 15.50 -7.07 -11.88
N LEU A 94 14.51 -6.40 -11.29
CA LEU A 94 14.68 -5.06 -10.71
C LEU A 94 15.18 -5.07 -9.26
N SER A 95 15.21 -6.24 -8.59
CA SER A 95 15.71 -6.36 -7.21
C SER A 95 17.18 -6.80 -7.12
N GLN A 96 17.89 -6.88 -8.26
CA GLN A 96 19.23 -7.46 -8.37
C GLN A 96 20.33 -6.45 -8.73
N ASP A 97 20.01 -5.16 -8.79
CA ASP A 97 21.00 -4.07 -8.92
C ASP A 97 21.07 -3.21 -7.65
#